data_AF-A0A1I4F4F4-F1
#
_entry.id   AF-A0A1I4F4F4-F1
#
_cell.length_a   1.000
_cell.length_b   1.000
_cell.length_c   1.000
_cell.angle_alpha   90.00
_cell.angle_beta   90.00
_cell.angle_gamma   90.00
#
_symmetry.space_group_name_H-M   'P 1'
#
loop_
_entity.id
_entity.type
_entity.pdbx_description
1 polymer ?
#
loop_
_entity_poly.entity_id
_entity_poly.type
_entity_poly.pdbx_seq_one_letter_code
_entity_poly.pdbx_strand_id
1 'polypeptide(L)'
;MREIVLDTETTGFEPEDGDRIVEIGAVELINHMPTGRTYHQYINPQRSMPQGAFEVHGLGDDFLRDKPLFATIAQDFLDFIGDDAKLIIHNAAFDMKFLNAELGWVKKPLIAMDRALDTLAIARRRFPGSPASLDALCRRFGINNDARTLHGALLDSEILAEVYLELIGGRQPDFALSAKSNKSDTAGTNTAWRAAPRETPLPSRLSAEETAAHDAFVAKLGDGALWKRLG
;
A
#
# COMPACT_ATOMS: atom_id res chain seq x y z
N MET A 1 -9.07 -1.51 -15.01
CA MET A 1 -7.60 -1.75 -14.92
C MET A 1 -7.41 -3.21 -14.53
N ARG A 2 -6.47 -3.91 -15.17
CA ARG A 2 -6.18 -5.32 -14.89
C ARG A 2 -5.04 -5.42 -13.88
N GLU A 3 -5.27 -6.18 -12.82
CA GLU A 3 -4.34 -6.40 -11.71
C GLU A 3 -4.24 -7.90 -11.49
N ILE A 4 -3.10 -8.36 -11.01
CA ILE A 4 -2.86 -9.78 -10.76
C ILE A 4 -2.31 -9.88 -9.36
N VAL A 5 -3.04 -10.56 -8.49
CA VAL A 5 -2.57 -10.88 -7.16
C VAL A 5 -1.75 -12.15 -7.26
N LEU A 6 -0.55 -12.14 -6.68
CA LEU A 6 0.38 -13.25 -6.79
C LEU A 6 1.08 -13.50 -5.48
N ASP A 7 1.32 -14.77 -5.22
CA ASP A 7 2.10 -15.29 -4.10
C ASP A 7 2.96 -16.46 -4.61
N THR A 8 4.12 -16.66 -4.00
CA THR A 8 5.03 -17.74 -4.36
C THR A 8 5.53 -18.49 -3.14
N GLU A 9 5.57 -19.82 -3.25
CA GLU A 9 6.25 -20.66 -2.27
C GLU A 9 7.61 -21.06 -2.81
N THR A 10 8.61 -21.07 -1.93
CA THR A 10 10.02 -21.27 -2.29
C THR A 10 10.67 -22.30 -1.37
N THR A 11 11.77 -22.89 -1.82
CA THR A 11 12.57 -23.80 -0.97
C THR A 11 13.30 -23.08 0.16
N GLY A 12 13.37 -21.75 0.13
CA GLY A 12 14.15 -20.95 1.08
C GLY A 12 14.01 -19.45 0.80
N PHE A 13 14.97 -18.65 1.23
CA PHE A 13 14.85 -17.18 1.20
C PHE A 13 15.75 -16.49 0.18
N GLU A 14 16.71 -17.21 -0.39
CA GLU A 14 17.77 -16.59 -1.19
C GLU A 14 18.00 -17.33 -2.53
N PRO A 15 17.52 -16.78 -3.67
CA PRO A 15 17.76 -17.40 -4.97
C PRO A 15 19.24 -17.45 -5.35
N GLU A 16 20.08 -16.54 -4.83
CA GLU A 16 21.52 -16.53 -5.07
C GLU A 16 22.22 -17.75 -4.43
N ASP A 17 21.71 -18.24 -3.30
CA ASP A 17 22.17 -19.46 -2.62
C ASP A 17 21.62 -20.74 -3.27
N GLY A 18 20.89 -20.59 -4.37
CA GLY A 18 20.33 -21.70 -5.13
C GLY A 18 18.90 -22.07 -4.75
N ASP A 19 18.21 -21.26 -3.93
CA ASP A 19 16.78 -21.49 -3.66
C ASP A 19 15.94 -21.31 -4.93
N ARG A 20 14.80 -22.00 -4.97
CA ARG A 20 13.95 -22.13 -6.14
C ARG A 20 12.49 -21.95 -5.77
N ILE A 21 11.69 -21.54 -6.75
CA ILE A 21 10.23 -21.48 -6.63
C ILE A 21 9.67 -22.90 -6.76
N VAL A 22 8.72 -23.25 -5.90
CA VAL A 22 8.04 -24.56 -5.88
C VAL A 22 6.55 -24.48 -6.16
N GLU A 23 5.95 -23.31 -5.95
CA GLU A 23 4.55 -23.05 -6.26
C GLU A 23 4.38 -21.59 -6.68
N ILE A 24 3.58 -21.36 -7.71
CA ILE A 24 3.10 -20.03 -8.10
C ILE A 24 1.59 -20.06 -8.06
N GLY A 25 1.01 -19.16 -7.28
CA GLY A 25 -0.41 -18.85 -7.29
C GLY A 25 -0.61 -17.45 -7.80
N ALA A 26 -1.56 -17.26 -8.72
CA ALA A 26 -1.96 -15.94 -9.17
C ALA A 26 -3.44 -15.89 -9.50
N VAL A 27 -4.07 -14.76 -9.15
CA VAL A 27 -5.50 -14.50 -9.36
C VAL A 27 -5.64 -13.22 -10.16
N GLU A 28 -6.41 -13.28 -11.25
CA GLU A 28 -6.70 -12.11 -12.06
C GLU A 28 -7.84 -11.28 -11.43
N LEU A 29 -7.57 -9.98 -11.28
CA LEU A 29 -8.53 -8.98 -10.89
C LEU A 29 -8.79 -8.01 -12.05
N ILE A 30 -10.06 -7.71 -12.28
CA ILE A 30 -10.48 -6.59 -13.13
C ILE A 30 -11.29 -5.63 -12.28
N ASN A 31 -10.83 -4.38 -12.20
CA ASN A 31 -11.42 -3.35 -11.34
C ASN A 31 -11.57 -3.83 -9.88
N HIS A 32 -10.48 -4.42 -9.35
CA HIS A 32 -10.38 -4.98 -7.99
C HIS A 32 -11.28 -6.18 -7.70
N MET A 33 -12.03 -6.68 -8.68
CA MET A 33 -12.89 -7.85 -8.53
C MET A 33 -12.27 -9.08 -9.20
N PRO A 34 -12.27 -10.25 -8.54
CA PRO A 34 -11.74 -11.47 -9.12
C PRO A 34 -12.58 -11.93 -10.31
N THR A 35 -11.90 -12.23 -11.43
CA THR A 35 -12.56 -12.69 -12.65
C THR A 35 -12.84 -14.20 -12.64
N GLY A 36 -12.26 -14.92 -11.68
CA GLY A 36 -12.25 -16.38 -11.63
C GLY A 36 -11.14 -17.01 -12.49
N ARG A 37 -10.39 -16.20 -13.25
CA ARG A 37 -9.21 -16.68 -13.97
C ARG A 37 -8.02 -16.71 -13.01
N THR A 38 -7.51 -17.92 -12.78
CA THR A 38 -6.35 -18.14 -11.92
C THR A 38 -5.22 -18.82 -12.70
N TYR A 39 -4.00 -18.62 -12.23
CA TYR A 39 -2.83 -19.35 -12.66
C TYR A 39 -2.26 -20.04 -11.43
N HIS A 40 -2.20 -21.37 -11.47
CA HIS A 40 -1.71 -22.15 -10.36
C HIS A 40 -0.82 -23.25 -10.89
N GLN A 41 0.44 -23.26 -10.45
CA GLN A 41 1.40 -24.22 -10.94
C GLN A 41 2.39 -24.62 -9.85
N TYR A 42 2.50 -25.92 -9.63
CA TYR A 42 3.61 -26.52 -8.87
C TYR A 42 4.81 -26.72 -9.79
N ILE A 43 6.00 -26.50 -9.25
CA ILE A 43 7.27 -26.49 -9.98
C ILE A 43 8.24 -27.43 -9.29
N ASN A 44 8.97 -28.21 -10.08
CA ASN A 44 10.06 -29.03 -9.58
C ASN A 44 11.32 -28.14 -9.38
N PRO A 45 11.80 -27.98 -8.13
CA PRO A 45 12.95 -27.13 -7.86
C PRO A 45 14.30 -27.79 -8.22
N GLN A 46 14.30 -29.05 -8.66
CA GLN A 46 15.50 -29.86 -8.95
C GLN A 46 16.49 -29.94 -7.77
N ARG A 47 15.99 -29.80 -6.54
CA ARG A 47 16.75 -29.89 -5.29
C ARG A 47 15.87 -30.43 -4.18
N SER A 48 16.50 -30.80 -3.07
CA SER A 48 15.81 -31.21 -1.86
C SER A 48 15.18 -30.02 -1.14
N MET A 49 13.99 -30.25 -0.59
CA MET A 49 13.21 -29.33 0.21
C MET A 49 13.79 -29.25 1.62
N PRO A 50 14.23 -28.05 2.06
CA PRO A 50 14.61 -27.83 3.45
C PRO A 50 13.42 -28.02 4.39
N GLN A 51 13.68 -28.59 5.58
CA GLN A 51 12.62 -28.87 6.57
C GLN A 51 11.84 -27.61 6.96
N GLY A 52 12.50 -26.45 7.07
CA GLY A 52 11.82 -25.20 7.43
C GLY A 52 10.77 -24.75 6.42
N ALA A 53 11.02 -24.94 5.11
CA ALA A 53 10.06 -24.63 4.06
C ALA A 53 8.91 -25.67 4.04
N PHE A 54 9.25 -26.95 4.21
CA PHE A 54 8.25 -28.02 4.36
C PHE A 54 7.30 -27.77 5.54
N GLU A 55 7.75 -27.25 6.67
CA GLU A 55 6.89 -26.93 7.82
C GLU A 55 5.91 -25.78 7.54
N VAL A 56 6.20 -24.91 6.56
CA VAL A 56 5.36 -23.74 6.22
C VAL A 56 4.27 -24.11 5.21
N HIS A 57 4.66 -24.72 4.09
CA HIS A 57 3.76 -25.02 2.97
C HIS A 57 3.44 -26.53 2.80
N GLY A 58 4.17 -27.43 3.47
CA GLY A 58 3.92 -28.89 3.45
C GLY A 58 4.21 -29.60 2.13
N LEU A 59 4.97 -28.98 1.22
CA LEU A 59 5.27 -29.54 -0.10
C LEU A 59 6.54 -30.38 -0.01
N GLY A 60 6.40 -31.70 -0.11
CA GLY A 60 7.52 -32.62 -0.05
C GLY A 60 8.20 -32.87 -1.40
N ASP A 61 9.44 -33.32 -1.36
CA ASP A 61 10.25 -33.67 -2.54
C ASP A 61 9.54 -34.66 -3.47
N ASP A 62 8.83 -35.64 -2.90
CA ASP A 62 8.15 -36.67 -3.68
C ASP A 62 6.95 -36.10 -4.47
N PHE A 63 6.28 -35.06 -3.95
CA PHE A 63 5.18 -34.39 -4.64
C PHE A 63 5.67 -33.44 -5.73
N LEU A 64 6.85 -32.84 -5.56
CA LEU A 64 7.39 -31.87 -6.52
C LEU A 64 8.19 -32.54 -7.64
N ARG A 65 8.63 -33.79 -7.48
CA ARG A 65 9.51 -34.48 -8.44
C ARG A 65 8.91 -34.66 -9.83
N ASP A 66 7.62 -34.90 -9.93
CA ASP A 66 6.88 -35.13 -11.18
C ASP A 66 6.36 -33.82 -11.82
N LYS A 67 6.56 -32.67 -11.16
CA LYS A 67 6.07 -31.37 -11.61
C LYS A 67 6.96 -30.77 -12.70
N PRO A 68 6.40 -29.88 -13.55
CA PRO A 68 7.19 -29.22 -14.59
C PRO A 68 8.31 -28.36 -14.02
N LEU A 69 9.35 -28.14 -14.83
CA LEU A 69 10.42 -27.19 -14.50
C LEU A 69 9.97 -25.76 -14.78
N PHE A 70 10.52 -24.78 -14.05
CA PHE A 70 10.21 -23.37 -14.29
C PHE A 70 10.39 -22.98 -15.77
N ALA A 71 11.45 -23.48 -16.42
CA ALA A 71 11.71 -23.23 -17.85
C ALA A 71 10.56 -23.61 -18.80
N THR A 72 9.77 -24.62 -18.43
CA THR A 72 8.63 -25.06 -19.26
C THR A 72 7.39 -24.19 -19.07
N ILE A 73 7.21 -23.62 -17.89
CA ILE A 73 6.02 -22.83 -17.52
C ILE A 73 6.26 -21.32 -17.64
N ALA A 74 7.52 -20.88 -17.78
CA ALA A 74 7.90 -19.48 -17.76
C ALA A 74 7.18 -18.65 -18.85
N GLN A 75 6.95 -19.23 -20.03
CA GLN A 75 6.22 -18.53 -21.08
C GLN A 75 4.74 -18.39 -20.71
N ASP A 76 4.10 -19.47 -20.26
CA ASP A 76 2.69 -19.46 -19.87
C ASP A 76 2.44 -18.47 -18.71
N PHE A 77 3.39 -18.38 -17.77
CA PHE A 77 3.36 -17.39 -16.70
C PHE A 77 3.44 -15.95 -17.23
N LEU A 78 4.39 -15.67 -18.13
CA LEU A 78 4.53 -14.36 -18.77
C LEU A 78 3.27 -13.98 -19.58
N ASP A 79 2.70 -14.93 -20.31
CA ASP A 79 1.47 -14.75 -21.08
C ASP A 79 0.26 -14.51 -20.17
N PHE A 80 0.23 -15.16 -18.99
CA PHE A 80 -0.78 -14.91 -17.98
C PHE A 80 -0.65 -13.50 -17.41
N ILE A 81 0.54 -13.06 -17.03
CA ILE A 81 0.71 -11.72 -16.47
C ILE A 81 0.54 -10.61 -17.51
N GLY A 82 0.91 -10.88 -18.76
CA GLY A 82 0.94 -9.89 -19.83
C GLY A 82 1.91 -8.73 -19.55
N ASP A 83 1.92 -7.75 -20.43
CA ASP A 83 2.88 -6.63 -20.35
C ASP A 83 2.41 -5.49 -19.42
N ASP A 84 1.10 -5.27 -19.33
CA ASP A 84 0.53 -4.06 -18.70
C ASP A 84 -0.11 -4.30 -17.32
N ALA A 85 -0.28 -5.55 -16.90
CA ALA A 85 -0.93 -5.82 -15.62
C ALA A 85 -0.03 -5.44 -14.44
N LYS A 86 -0.62 -4.82 -13.42
CA LYS A 86 0.04 -4.59 -12.13
C LYS A 86 0.05 -5.87 -11.30
N LEU A 87 1.18 -6.16 -10.68
CA LEU A 87 1.34 -7.33 -9.82
C LEU A 87 1.16 -6.88 -8.36
N ILE A 88 0.14 -7.40 -7.69
CA ILE A 88 -0.17 -7.13 -6.30
C ILE A 88 0.42 -8.28 -5.48
N ILE A 89 1.44 -7.99 -4.68
CA ILE A 89 2.20 -9.03 -3.94
C ILE A 89 2.35 -8.57 -2.49
N HIS A 90 2.32 -9.50 -1.55
CA HIS A 90 2.63 -9.21 -0.15
C HIS A 90 4.13 -9.38 0.08
N ASN A 91 4.85 -8.29 0.39
CA ASN A 91 6.31 -8.27 0.41
C ASN A 91 6.93 -8.45 -0.99
N ALA A 92 6.48 -7.66 -1.95
CA ALA A 92 6.84 -7.78 -3.38
C ALA A 92 8.34 -7.90 -3.68
N ALA A 93 9.22 -7.34 -2.84
CA ALA A 93 10.67 -7.47 -3.03
C ALA A 93 11.15 -8.93 -2.98
N PHE A 94 10.48 -9.80 -2.22
CA PHE A 94 10.82 -11.21 -2.08
C PHE A 94 10.47 -11.99 -3.36
N ASP A 95 9.19 -12.02 -3.72
CA ASP A 95 8.71 -12.78 -4.88
C ASP A 95 9.33 -12.27 -6.19
N MET A 96 9.46 -10.95 -6.34
CA MET A 96 10.06 -10.37 -7.55
C MET A 96 11.53 -10.75 -7.69
N LYS A 97 12.25 -10.93 -6.58
CA LYS A 97 13.64 -11.39 -6.59
C LYS A 97 13.72 -12.84 -7.10
N PHE A 98 12.85 -13.71 -6.60
CA PHE A 98 12.78 -15.10 -7.06
C PHE A 98 12.32 -15.22 -8.51
N LEU A 99 11.25 -14.52 -8.89
CA LEU A 99 10.73 -14.51 -10.26
C LEU A 99 11.79 -14.02 -11.26
N ASN A 100 12.47 -12.92 -10.95
CA ASN A 100 13.51 -12.39 -11.84
C ASN A 100 14.76 -13.26 -11.89
N ALA A 101 15.12 -13.94 -10.81
CA ALA A 101 16.23 -14.91 -10.82
C ALA A 101 15.90 -16.10 -11.74
N GLU A 102 14.72 -16.71 -11.57
CA GLU A 102 14.24 -17.82 -12.38
C GLU A 102 14.12 -17.43 -13.87
N LEU A 103 13.49 -16.29 -14.16
CA LEU A 103 13.39 -15.73 -15.52
C LEU A 103 14.76 -15.45 -16.13
N GLY A 104 15.71 -14.94 -15.34
CA GLY A 104 17.09 -14.71 -15.75
C GLY A 104 17.81 -16.00 -16.16
N TRP A 105 17.68 -17.08 -15.37
CA TRP A 105 18.29 -18.37 -15.68
C TRP A 105 17.73 -18.99 -16.97
N VAL A 106 16.45 -18.78 -17.26
CA VAL A 106 15.81 -19.27 -18.48
C VAL A 106 15.87 -18.28 -19.66
N LYS A 107 16.62 -17.17 -19.50
CA LYS A 107 16.84 -16.12 -20.52
C LYS A 107 15.53 -15.50 -21.04
N LYS A 108 14.56 -15.30 -20.15
CA LYS A 108 13.31 -14.60 -20.44
C LYS A 108 13.37 -13.13 -20.01
N PRO A 109 12.47 -12.26 -20.51
CA PRO A 109 12.39 -10.88 -20.07
C PRO A 109 12.15 -10.79 -18.56
N LEU A 110 12.87 -9.90 -17.89
CA LEU A 110 12.69 -9.62 -16.46
C LEU A 110 11.47 -8.74 -16.24
N ILE A 111 10.82 -8.92 -15.09
CA ILE A 111 9.68 -8.11 -14.67
C ILE A 111 10.21 -6.88 -13.94
N ALA A 112 9.83 -5.71 -14.43
CA ALA A 112 10.22 -4.44 -13.82
C ALA A 112 9.53 -4.24 -12.46
N MET A 113 10.28 -3.72 -11.48
CA MET A 113 9.81 -3.55 -10.09
C MET A 113 8.68 -2.51 -9.95
N ASP A 114 8.57 -1.57 -10.88
CA ASP A 114 7.50 -0.57 -10.92
C ASP A 114 6.13 -1.16 -11.24
N ARG A 115 6.10 -2.35 -11.87
CA ARG A 115 4.86 -3.11 -12.07
C ARG A 115 4.36 -3.77 -10.79
N ALA A 116 5.23 -3.96 -9.80
CA ALA A 116 4.90 -4.61 -8.55
C ALA A 116 4.43 -3.58 -7.51
N LEU A 117 3.27 -3.85 -6.91
CA LEU A 117 2.69 -3.09 -5.82
C LEU A 117 2.77 -3.94 -4.55
N ASP A 118 3.53 -3.43 -3.59
CA ASP A 118 3.72 -4.09 -2.30
C ASP A 118 2.58 -3.77 -1.33
N THR A 119 1.74 -4.76 -1.05
CA THR A 119 0.63 -4.63 -0.10
C THR A 119 1.13 -4.50 1.34
N LEU A 120 2.32 -5.01 1.67
CA LEU A 120 2.92 -4.86 3.00
C LEU A 120 3.28 -3.39 3.27
N ALA A 121 3.84 -2.69 2.28
CA ALA A 121 4.11 -1.26 2.36
C ALA A 121 2.82 -0.44 2.55
N ILE A 122 1.74 -0.80 1.84
CA ILE A 122 0.42 -0.17 2.00
C ILE A 122 -0.12 -0.40 3.42
N ALA A 123 -0.09 -1.65 3.89
CA ALA A 123 -0.55 -2.02 5.22
C ALA A 123 0.22 -1.28 6.32
N ARG A 124 1.55 -1.20 6.23
CA ARG A 124 2.41 -0.47 7.20
C ARG A 124 2.12 1.03 7.23
N ARG A 125 1.83 1.64 6.08
CA ARG A 125 1.45 3.06 5.99
C ARG A 125 0.07 3.30 6.61
N ARG A 126 -0.89 2.39 6.37
CA ARG A 126 -2.26 2.52 6.89
C ARG A 126 -2.37 2.21 8.38
N PHE A 127 -1.57 1.27 8.87
CA PHE A 127 -1.59 0.79 10.26
C PHE A 127 -0.17 0.81 10.88
N PRO A 128 0.39 2.00 11.14
CA PRO A 128 1.72 2.10 11.72
C PRO A 128 1.77 1.43 13.10
N GLY A 129 2.80 0.61 13.33
CA GLY A 129 3.03 -0.09 14.61
C GLY A 129 2.18 -1.34 14.84
N SER A 130 1.27 -1.70 13.93
CA SER A 130 0.54 -2.97 13.98
C SER A 130 1.26 -4.06 13.18
N PRO A 131 1.13 -5.34 13.56
CA PRO A 131 1.54 -6.45 12.72
C PRO A 131 0.85 -6.35 11.35
N ALA A 132 1.63 -6.50 10.29
CA ALA A 132 1.18 -6.36 8.91
C ALA A 132 1.38 -7.64 8.10
N SER A 133 1.55 -8.79 8.75
CA SER A 133 1.54 -10.10 8.10
C SER A 133 0.15 -10.40 7.53
N LEU A 134 0.08 -11.25 6.51
CA LEU A 134 -1.18 -11.66 5.89
C LEU A 134 -2.19 -12.17 6.94
N ASP A 135 -1.77 -13.05 7.87
CA ASP A 135 -2.62 -13.54 8.96
C ASP A 135 -3.13 -12.42 9.88
N ALA A 136 -2.29 -11.42 10.18
CA ALA A 136 -2.70 -10.30 11.01
C ALA A 136 -3.73 -9.41 10.29
N LEU A 137 -3.59 -9.25 8.97
CA LEU A 137 -4.55 -8.53 8.14
C LEU A 137 -5.87 -9.30 8.00
N CYS A 138 -5.84 -10.62 7.83
CA CYS A 138 -7.04 -11.47 7.81
C CYS A 138 -7.84 -11.31 9.10
N ARG A 139 -7.17 -11.43 10.26
CA ARG A 139 -7.80 -11.24 11.58
C ARG A 139 -8.38 -9.84 11.76
N ARG A 140 -7.72 -8.81 11.22
CA ARG A 140 -8.17 -7.42 11.32
C ARG A 140 -9.43 -7.17 10.50
N PHE A 141 -9.49 -7.72 9.29
CA PHE A 141 -10.62 -7.51 8.37
C PHE A 141 -11.74 -8.54 8.57
N GLY A 142 -11.55 -9.55 9.42
CA GLY A 142 -12.53 -10.61 9.64
C GLY A 142 -12.64 -11.56 8.45
N ILE A 143 -11.57 -11.69 7.65
CA ILE A 143 -11.50 -12.62 6.53
C ILE A 143 -11.23 -14.02 7.09
N ASN A 144 -12.04 -14.98 6.69
CA ASN A 144 -11.93 -16.35 7.17
C ASN A 144 -10.73 -17.05 6.51
N ASN A 145 -9.76 -17.47 7.31
CA ASN A 145 -8.63 -18.28 6.89
C ASN A 145 -8.64 -19.71 7.50
N ASP A 146 -9.78 -20.18 8.00
CA ASP A 146 -9.94 -21.49 8.66
C ASP A 146 -9.63 -22.66 7.71
N ALA A 147 -9.75 -22.45 6.38
CA ALA A 147 -9.35 -23.43 5.37
C ALA A 147 -7.82 -23.52 5.17
N ARG A 148 -7.06 -22.59 5.75
CA ARG A 148 -5.60 -22.46 5.62
C ARG A 148 -4.89 -23.27 6.72
N THR A 149 -4.84 -24.59 6.57
CA THR A 149 -4.03 -25.44 7.47
C THR A 149 -2.53 -25.32 7.20
N LEU A 150 -2.13 -25.02 5.96
CA LEU A 150 -0.76 -24.78 5.51
C LEU A 150 -0.76 -23.60 4.52
N HIS A 151 0.40 -22.98 4.30
CA HIS A 151 0.55 -21.96 3.25
C HIS A 151 0.41 -22.63 1.88
N GLY A 152 -0.28 -21.98 0.97
CA GLY A 152 -0.44 -22.44 -0.39
C GLY A 152 -0.65 -21.24 -1.29
N ALA A 153 0.20 -21.11 -2.30
CA ALA A 153 0.32 -19.86 -3.05
C ALA A 153 -1.01 -19.39 -3.68
N LEU A 154 -1.86 -20.33 -4.14
CA LEU A 154 -3.16 -19.99 -4.72
C LEU A 154 -4.13 -19.45 -3.66
N LEU A 155 -4.24 -20.15 -2.52
CA LEU A 155 -5.12 -19.75 -1.43
C LEU A 155 -4.67 -18.40 -0.85
N ASP A 156 -3.36 -18.21 -0.71
CA ASP A 156 -2.77 -16.97 -0.21
C ASP A 156 -2.98 -15.82 -1.19
N SER A 157 -2.95 -16.07 -2.50
CA SER A 157 -3.32 -15.09 -3.53
C SER A 157 -4.80 -14.71 -3.47
N GLU A 158 -5.71 -15.67 -3.22
CA GLU A 158 -7.15 -15.40 -3.08
C GLU A 158 -7.43 -14.56 -1.82
N ILE A 159 -6.84 -14.94 -0.69
CA ILE A 159 -6.93 -14.19 0.58
C ILE A 159 -6.33 -12.79 0.41
N LEU A 160 -5.17 -12.69 -0.25
CA LEU A 160 -4.51 -11.41 -0.51
C LEU A 160 -5.37 -10.51 -1.40
N ALA A 161 -6.14 -11.06 -2.34
CA ALA A 161 -7.06 -10.27 -3.15
C ALA A 161 -8.16 -9.63 -2.29
N GLU A 162 -8.73 -10.37 -1.34
CA GLU A 162 -9.71 -9.84 -0.39
C GLU A 162 -9.09 -8.79 0.54
N VAL A 163 -7.92 -9.08 1.10
CA VAL A 163 -7.17 -8.14 1.95
C VAL A 163 -6.82 -6.86 1.17
N TYR A 164 -6.39 -6.99 -0.08
CA TYR A 164 -6.04 -5.86 -0.93
C TYR A 164 -7.25 -4.97 -1.18
N LEU A 165 -8.41 -5.57 -1.46
CA LEU A 165 -9.67 -4.84 -1.63
C LEU A 165 -10.04 -4.05 -0.36
N GLU A 166 -9.87 -4.64 0.82
CA GLU A 166 -10.08 -3.91 2.09
C GLU A 166 -9.03 -2.81 2.31
N LEU A 167 -7.77 -3.04 1.92
CA LEU A 167 -6.69 -2.06 2.02
C LEU A 167 -6.88 -0.83 1.12
N ILE A 168 -7.57 -0.95 -0.02
CA ILE A 168 -7.88 0.18 -0.91
C ILE A 168 -9.18 0.92 -0.55
N GLY A 169 -9.97 0.40 0.40
CA GLY A 169 -11.20 1.04 0.87
C GLY A 169 -12.49 0.25 0.64
N GLY A 170 -12.39 -1.03 0.30
CA GLY A 170 -13.53 -1.94 0.15
C GLY A 170 -14.22 -1.87 -1.23
N ARG A 171 -15.32 -2.62 -1.38
CA ARG A 171 -16.09 -2.73 -2.66
C ARG A 171 -16.78 -1.42 -3.09
N GLN A 172 -16.82 -0.42 -2.22
CA GLN A 172 -17.35 0.91 -2.50
C GLN A 172 -16.25 1.95 -2.29
N PRO A 173 -15.38 2.18 -3.30
CA PRO A 173 -14.35 3.22 -3.20
C PRO A 173 -14.93 4.63 -3.15
N ASP A 174 -16.22 4.81 -3.47
CA ASP A 174 -16.75 6.10 -3.91
C ASP A 174 -18.06 6.52 -3.21
N PHE A 175 -18.09 6.45 -1.88
CA PHE A 175 -18.95 7.37 -1.13
C PHE A 175 -18.18 8.66 -0.90
N ALA A 176 -18.03 9.44 -1.97
CA ALA A 176 -17.36 10.74 -1.95
C ALA A 176 -18.17 11.78 -1.17
N LEU A 177 -18.16 11.70 0.16
CA LEU A 177 -18.33 12.88 1.00
C LEU A 177 -17.14 13.78 0.67
N SER A 178 -17.39 14.90 -0.01
CA SER A 178 -16.34 15.80 -0.50
C SER A 178 -15.51 16.40 0.64
N ALA A 179 -14.59 15.62 1.21
CA ALA A 179 -13.50 16.14 2.00
C ALA A 179 -12.51 16.69 0.98
N LYS A 180 -12.68 17.97 0.62
CA LYS A 180 -11.63 18.73 -0.08
C LYS A 180 -10.38 18.67 0.80
N SER A 181 -9.50 17.71 0.52
CA SER A 181 -8.16 17.70 1.07
C SER A 181 -7.42 18.86 0.41
N ASN A 182 -7.44 20.03 1.07
CA ASN A 182 -6.51 21.11 0.78
C ASN A 182 -5.10 20.63 1.17
N LYS A 183 -4.48 19.82 0.32
CA LYS A 183 -3.02 19.76 0.23
C LYS A 183 -2.63 20.78 -0.83
N SER A 184 -2.32 21.97 -0.34
CA SER A 184 -1.60 22.98 -1.10
C SER A 184 -0.23 22.43 -1.47
N ASP A 185 -0.01 22.20 -2.76
CA ASP A 185 1.32 22.01 -3.34
C ASP A 185 2.16 23.26 -3.09
N THR A 186 3.28 23.07 -2.43
CA THR A 186 4.35 24.05 -2.29
C THR A 186 5.24 24.03 -3.53
N ALA A 187 4.91 24.85 -4.53
CA ALA A 187 5.86 25.34 -5.53
C ALA A 187 5.30 26.60 -6.23
N GLY A 188 5.28 27.71 -5.51
CA GLY A 188 4.88 29.01 -6.06
C GLY A 188 4.38 29.96 -4.99
N THR A 189 5.29 30.75 -4.43
CA THR A 189 5.02 31.87 -3.50
C THR A 189 4.03 31.56 -2.38
N ASN A 190 4.59 31.24 -1.20
CA ASN A 190 3.88 31.27 0.07
C ASN A 190 3.41 32.70 0.38
N THR A 191 2.36 33.16 -0.31
CA THR A 191 1.59 34.30 0.14
C THR A 191 0.69 33.77 1.24
N ALA A 192 1.22 33.78 2.46
CA ALA A 192 0.38 33.74 3.65
C ALA A 192 -0.74 34.75 3.41
N TRP A 193 -1.96 34.27 3.15
CA TRP A 193 -3.09 35.13 2.89
C TRP A 193 -3.23 36.07 4.09
N ARG A 194 -2.93 37.34 3.89
CA ARG A 194 -3.19 38.41 4.85
C ARG A 194 -4.41 39.13 4.35
N ALA A 195 -5.44 39.22 5.19
CA ALA A 195 -6.58 40.08 4.89
C ALA A 195 -6.05 41.50 4.63
N ALA A 196 -6.30 42.01 3.43
CA ALA A 196 -5.99 43.40 3.12
C ALA A 196 -6.84 44.32 4.03
N PRO A 197 -6.34 45.51 4.40
CA PRO A 197 -7.17 46.50 5.05
C PRO A 197 -8.39 46.80 4.17
N ARG A 198 -9.55 46.92 4.81
CA ARG A 198 -10.83 47.15 4.13
C ARG A 198 -10.76 48.51 3.41
N GLU A 199 -11.22 48.58 2.16
CA GLU A 199 -11.22 49.83 1.37
C GLU A 199 -11.98 50.96 2.07
N THR A 200 -13.04 50.60 2.81
CA THR A 200 -13.80 51.49 3.67
C THR A 200 -13.63 51.08 5.13
N PRO A 201 -13.02 51.93 5.98
CA PRO A 201 -12.95 51.70 7.42
C PRO A 201 -14.35 51.57 8.01
N LEU A 202 -14.52 50.69 9.00
CA LEU A 202 -15.76 50.65 9.78
C LEU A 202 -15.93 51.95 10.57
N PRO A 203 -17.18 52.41 10.79
CA PRO A 203 -17.44 53.50 11.72
C PRO A 203 -16.96 53.11 13.12
N SER A 204 -16.48 54.10 13.87
CA SER A 204 -16.11 53.90 15.27
C SER A 204 -17.29 53.36 16.06
N ARG A 205 -17.03 52.40 16.94
CA ARG A 205 -18.03 51.87 17.87
C ARG A 205 -18.16 52.71 19.15
N LEU A 206 -17.27 53.68 19.33
CA LEU A 206 -17.27 54.53 20.52
C LEU A 206 -18.31 55.64 20.36
N SER A 207 -19.15 55.77 21.37
CA SER A 207 -20.03 56.92 21.51
C SER A 207 -19.25 58.17 21.95
N ALA A 208 -19.85 59.35 21.76
CA ALA A 208 -19.25 60.61 22.21
C ALA A 208 -19.08 60.66 23.74
N GLU A 209 -19.99 60.02 24.48
CA GLU A 209 -19.94 59.93 25.95
C GLU A 209 -18.76 59.06 26.43
N GLU A 210 -18.52 57.93 25.78
CA GLU A 210 -17.41 57.03 26.12
C GLU A 210 -16.06 57.67 25.80
N THR A 211 -15.96 58.43 24.71
CA THR A 211 -14.75 59.18 24.37
C THR A 211 -14.43 60.22 25.45
N ALA A 212 -15.42 61.00 25.88
CA ALA A 212 -15.25 62.01 26.93
C ALA A 212 -14.88 61.41 28.29
N ALA A 213 -15.48 60.26 28.64
CA ALA A 213 -15.14 59.53 29.86
C ALA A 213 -13.72 58.97 29.83
N HIS A 214 -13.28 58.47 28.67
CA HIS A 214 -11.92 57.98 28.45
C HIS A 214 -10.88 59.11 28.55
N ASP A 215 -11.14 60.26 27.94
CA ASP A 215 -10.23 61.41 28.03
C ASP A 215 -10.09 61.92 29.48
N ALA A 216 -11.20 61.98 30.22
CA ALA A 216 -11.18 62.33 31.64
C ALA A 216 -10.42 61.30 32.50
N PHE A 217 -10.41 60.03 32.10
CA PHE A 217 -9.62 58.98 32.74
C PHE A 217 -8.13 59.12 32.42
N VAL A 218 -7.77 59.33 31.16
CA VAL A 218 -6.38 59.52 30.73
C VAL A 218 -5.77 60.78 31.34
N ALA A 219 -6.56 61.84 31.56
CA ALA A 219 -6.10 63.04 32.26
C ALA A 219 -5.65 62.78 33.70
N LYS A 220 -6.24 61.77 34.38
CA LYS A 220 -5.86 61.34 35.73
C LYS A 220 -4.58 60.49 35.76
N LEU A 221 -4.18 59.91 34.63
CA LEU A 221 -2.87 59.28 34.49
C LEU A 221 -1.83 60.38 34.25
N GLY A 222 -0.87 60.50 35.17
CA GLY A 222 0.16 61.54 35.15
C GLY A 222 1.01 61.58 33.87
N ASP A 223 1.91 62.56 33.77
CA ASP A 223 2.57 62.94 32.51
C ASP A 223 3.53 61.88 31.90
N GLY A 224 3.79 60.79 32.63
CA GLY A 224 4.51 59.62 32.12
C GLY A 224 3.64 58.61 31.35
N ALA A 225 2.34 58.86 31.21
CA ALA A 225 1.42 57.92 30.57
C ALA A 225 1.70 57.79 29.07
N LEU A 226 1.99 56.56 28.62
CA LEU A 226 2.21 56.22 27.21
C LEU A 226 1.03 56.64 26.30
N TRP A 227 -0.19 56.67 26.85
CA TRP A 227 -1.40 57.08 26.14
C TRP A 227 -1.36 58.55 25.69
N LYS A 228 -0.72 59.45 26.46
CA LYS A 228 -0.53 60.86 26.06
C LYS A 228 0.57 61.04 25.01
N ARG A 229 1.45 60.04 24.84
CA ARG A 229 2.65 60.11 24.00
C ARG A 229 2.50 59.44 22.63
N LEU A 230 1.64 58.43 22.52
CA LEU A 230 1.46 57.60 21.32
C LEU A 230 0.03 57.61 20.78
N GLY A 231 -0.83 58.50 21.32
CA GLY A 231 -2.22 58.68 20.88
C GLY A 231 -2.32 59.14 19.44
#